data_AF-A0AAI8WE34-F1
#
_entry.id   AF-A0AAI8WE34-F1
#
_cell.length_a   1.000
_cell.length_b   1.000
_cell.length_c   1.000
_cell.angle_alpha   90.00
_cell.angle_beta   90.00
_cell.angle_gamma   90.00
#
_symmetry.space_group_name_H-M   'P 1'
#
loop_
_entity.id
_entity.type
_entity.pdbx_description
1 polymer ?
#
loop_
_entity_poly.entity_id
_entity_poly.type
_entity_poly.pdbx_seq_one_letter_code
_entity_poly.pdbx_strand_id
1 'polypeptide(L)'
;MEAFFQLPTLEAPEQVPYANSDKPSPLEVLMKRFLAEKKKYSQTIYVSYQLVGPRALTRWIKQEVETILKKSGLQVVEAAQMNPLGLVRHVQIVNQPQARNARETIELPYVPSKEKIDEVLSAFSESR
;
A
#
# COMPACT_ATOMS: atom_id res chain seq x y z
N MET A 1 -73.21 -20.85 1.02
CA MET A 1 -72.69 -21.19 2.36
C MET A 1 -71.36 -21.91 2.16
N GLU A 2 -70.34 -21.29 2.73
CA GLU A 2 -68.90 -21.61 2.86
C GLU A 2 -68.35 -22.90 2.22
N ALA A 3 -67.71 -22.73 1.05
CA ALA A 3 -66.66 -23.65 0.62
C ALA A 3 -65.35 -23.18 1.23
N PHE A 4 -64.99 -23.77 2.38
CA PHE A 4 -63.70 -23.56 3.04
C PHE A 4 -62.58 -24.05 2.12
N PHE A 5 -61.62 -23.17 1.83
CA PHE A 5 -60.36 -23.56 1.22
C PHE A 5 -59.55 -24.36 2.26
N GLN A 6 -59.44 -25.68 2.09
CA GLN A 6 -58.49 -26.48 2.84
C GLN A 6 -57.10 -26.24 2.24
N LEU A 7 -56.25 -25.54 2.98
CA LEU A 7 -54.83 -25.37 2.63
C LEU A 7 -54.12 -26.73 2.81
N PRO A 8 -53.25 -27.14 1.87
CA PRO A 8 -52.44 -28.33 2.05
C PRO A 8 -51.52 -28.10 3.25
N THR A 9 -51.60 -28.96 4.27
CA THR A 9 -50.58 -29.02 5.32
C THR A 9 -49.28 -29.45 4.67
N LEU A 10 -48.36 -28.49 4.54
CA LEU A 10 -46.97 -28.76 4.21
C LEU A 10 -46.42 -29.62 5.35
N GLU A 11 -46.25 -30.91 5.10
CA GLU A 11 -45.41 -31.75 5.96
C GLU A 11 -44.07 -31.04 6.10
N ALA A 12 -43.67 -30.83 7.36
CA ALA A 12 -42.46 -30.10 7.69
C ALA A 12 -41.31 -30.70 6.87
N PRO A 13 -40.54 -29.90 6.11
CA PRO A 13 -39.40 -30.43 5.41
C PRO A 13 -38.51 -31.07 6.48
N GLU A 14 -38.21 -32.35 6.28
CA GLU A 14 -37.20 -33.08 7.03
C GLU A 14 -36.02 -32.14 7.24
N GLN A 15 -35.62 -31.99 8.50
CA GLN A 15 -34.50 -31.14 8.89
C GLN A 15 -33.29 -31.59 8.08
N VAL A 16 -33.02 -30.87 6.98
CA VAL A 16 -31.78 -31.00 6.24
C VAL A 16 -30.70 -30.76 7.29
N PRO A 17 -29.81 -31.73 7.55
CA PRO A 17 -28.69 -31.47 8.43
C PRO A 17 -27.99 -30.28 7.82
N TYR A 18 -27.94 -29.16 8.55
CA TYR A 18 -27.05 -28.06 8.21
C TYR A 18 -25.67 -28.69 8.22
N ALA A 19 -25.24 -29.15 7.05
CA ALA A 19 -23.87 -29.51 6.79
C ALA A 19 -23.10 -28.26 7.20
N ASN A 20 -22.36 -28.37 8.30
CA ASN A 20 -21.35 -27.41 8.69
C ASN A 20 -20.40 -27.34 7.50
N SER A 21 -20.74 -26.49 6.54
CA SER A 21 -19.90 -26.27 5.40
C SER A 21 -18.72 -25.50 5.96
N ASP A 22 -17.56 -26.14 6.01
CA ASP A 22 -16.23 -25.56 6.23
C ASP A 22 -15.87 -24.46 5.19
N LYS A 23 -16.87 -23.91 4.50
CA LYS A 23 -16.73 -22.83 3.53
C LYS A 23 -16.76 -21.51 4.31
N PRO A 24 -15.67 -20.73 4.26
CA PRO A 24 -15.64 -19.44 4.94
C PRO A 24 -16.80 -18.58 4.43
N SER A 25 -17.45 -17.87 5.35
CA SER A 25 -18.55 -17.00 4.99
C SER A 25 -18.10 -16.01 3.89
N PRO A 26 -18.99 -15.62 2.94
CA PRO A 26 -18.61 -14.66 1.90
C PRO A 26 -18.01 -13.37 2.46
N LEU A 27 -18.47 -12.95 3.64
CA LEU A 27 -17.95 -11.80 4.38
C LEU A 27 -16.50 -12.03 4.84
N GLU A 28 -16.18 -13.19 5.42
CA GLU A 28 -14.79 -13.52 5.81
C GLU A 28 -13.83 -13.50 4.62
N VAL A 29 -14.26 -13.98 3.45
CA VAL A 29 -13.45 -13.94 2.24
C VAL A 29 -13.17 -12.49 1.81
N LEU A 30 -14.19 -11.64 1.84
CA LEU A 30 -14.03 -10.21 1.54
C LEU A 30 -13.14 -9.51 2.57
N MET A 31 -13.31 -9.82 3.86
CA MET A 31 -12.51 -9.24 4.93
C MET A 31 -11.04 -9.62 4.81
N LYS A 32 -10.74 -10.91 4.51
CA LYS A 32 -9.38 -11.37 4.27
C LYS A 32 -8.73 -10.67 3.07
N ARG A 33 -9.48 -10.49 1.97
CA ARG A 33 -9.00 -9.76 0.79
C ARG A 33 -8.71 -8.30 1.13
N PHE A 34 -9.64 -7.63 1.81
CA PHE A 34 -9.47 -6.24 2.24
C PHE A 34 -8.27 -6.06 3.17
N LEU A 35 -8.08 -6.94 4.16
CA LEU A 35 -6.91 -6.90 5.04
C LEU A 35 -5.60 -7.14 4.28
N ALA A 36 -5.60 -8.07 3.33
CA ALA A 36 -4.46 -8.32 2.48
C ALA A 36 -4.13 -7.10 1.60
N GLU A 37 -5.14 -6.43 1.03
CA GLU A 37 -4.98 -5.19 0.28
C GLU A 37 -4.47 -4.06 1.16
N LYS A 38 -5.07 -3.85 2.34
CA LYS A 38 -4.63 -2.86 3.31
C LYS A 38 -3.16 -3.06 3.69
N LYS A 39 -2.76 -4.33 3.91
CA LYS A 39 -1.36 -4.66 4.20
C LYS A 39 -0.45 -4.30 3.02
N LYS A 40 -0.82 -4.65 1.79
CA LYS A 40 -0.07 -4.27 0.58
C LYS A 40 0.09 -2.75 0.48
N TYR A 41 -1.01 -1.99 0.57
CA TYR A 41 -0.95 -0.53 0.52
C TYR A 41 -0.16 0.10 1.68
N SER A 42 -0.17 -0.52 2.85
CA SER A 42 0.64 -0.04 3.99
C SER A 42 2.14 -0.24 3.81
N GLN A 43 2.53 -1.25 3.02
CA GLN A 43 3.92 -1.59 2.74
C GLN A 43 4.45 -0.92 1.47
N THR A 44 3.58 -0.44 0.58
CA THR A 44 3.99 0.26 -0.64
C THR A 44 4.29 1.74 -0.37
N ILE A 45 5.42 2.20 -0.90
CA ILE A 45 5.83 3.60 -0.92
C ILE A 45 6.05 4.02 -2.37
N TYR A 46 5.49 5.17 -2.71
CA TYR A 46 5.70 5.83 -3.98
C TYR A 46 6.83 6.82 -3.82
N VAL A 47 7.83 6.73 -4.69
CA VAL A 47 8.99 7.62 -4.67
C VAL A 47 9.02 8.39 -5.97
N SER A 48 9.06 9.71 -5.87
CA SER A 48 9.33 10.59 -7.01
C SER A 48 10.72 11.19 -6.88
N TYR A 49 11.44 11.27 -8.00
CA TYR A 49 12.81 11.75 -8.04
C TYR A 49 12.88 13.08 -8.76
N GLN A 50 13.43 14.09 -8.10
CA GLN A 50 13.80 15.36 -8.70
C GLN A 50 15.29 15.60 -8.43
N LEU A 51 16.10 14.89 -9.21
CA LEU A 51 17.56 14.86 -9.09
C LEU A 51 18.21 15.67 -10.21
N VAL A 52 19.16 16.52 -9.86
CA VAL A 52 19.95 17.35 -10.78
C VAL A 52 21.38 16.83 -10.83
N GLY A 53 21.86 16.40 -12.01
CA GLY A 53 23.24 15.97 -12.17
C GLY A 53 23.45 15.00 -13.33
N PRO A 54 24.66 14.41 -13.43
CA PRO A 54 24.97 13.42 -14.45
C PRO A 54 24.04 12.20 -14.36
N ARG A 55 23.68 11.61 -15.51
CA ARG A 55 22.80 10.43 -15.58
C ARG A 55 23.31 9.24 -14.75
N ALA A 56 24.63 9.08 -14.66
CA ALA A 56 25.23 8.03 -13.84
C ALA A 56 24.95 8.23 -12.35
N LEU A 57 25.09 9.47 -11.87
CA LEU A 57 24.83 9.83 -10.47
C LEU A 57 23.35 9.66 -10.13
N THR A 58 22.45 10.16 -10.97
CA THR A 58 21.01 10.03 -10.71
C THR A 58 20.55 8.58 -10.70
N ARG A 59 21.09 7.74 -11.60
CA ARG A 59 20.81 6.31 -11.61
C ARG A 59 21.35 5.61 -10.36
N TRP A 60 22.55 5.96 -9.92
CA TRP A 60 23.15 5.41 -8.71
C TRP A 60 22.33 5.78 -7.46
N ILE A 61 21.92 7.04 -7.32
CA ILE A 61 21.06 7.49 -6.20
C ILE A 61 19.74 6.70 -6.19
N LYS A 62 19.07 6.57 -7.34
CA LYS A 62 17.81 5.80 -7.45
C LYS A 62 17.99 4.36 -6.99
N GLN A 63 19.07 3.70 -7.45
CA GLN A 63 19.36 2.32 -7.06
C GLN A 63 19.61 2.21 -5.56
N GLU A 64 20.42 3.09 -4.97
CA GLU A 64 20.75 3.01 -3.56
C GLU A 64 19.50 3.21 -2.68
N VAL A 65 18.69 4.23 -3.00
CA VAL A 65 17.40 4.48 -2.34
C VAL A 65 16.49 3.26 -2.43
N GLU A 66 16.34 2.67 -3.62
CA GLU A 66 15.49 1.50 -3.81
C GLU A 66 15.98 0.30 -2.98
N THR A 67 17.29 0.08 -2.90
CA THR A 67 17.85 -1.00 -2.09
C THR A 67 17.61 -0.82 -0.60
N ILE A 68 17.77 0.39 -0.07
CA ILE A 68 17.58 0.69 1.35
C ILE A 68 16.11 0.57 1.73
N LEU A 69 15.20 1.16 0.94
CA LEU A 69 13.76 1.04 1.19
C LEU A 69 13.28 -0.42 1.09
N LYS A 70 13.78 -1.21 0.14
CA LYS A 70 13.47 -2.65 0.10
C LYS A 70 13.99 -3.41 1.32
N LYS A 71 15.17 -3.07 1.83
CA LYS A 71 15.70 -3.67 3.07
C LYS A 71 14.82 -3.38 4.28
N SER A 72 14.20 -2.20 4.34
CA SER A 72 13.23 -1.84 5.38
C SER A 72 11.86 -2.54 5.24
N GLY A 73 11.68 -3.42 4.25
CA GLY A 73 10.44 -4.16 4.01
C GLY A 73 9.38 -3.38 3.24
N LEU A 74 9.75 -2.26 2.62
CA LEU A 74 8.85 -1.39 1.87
C LEU A 74 8.96 -1.70 0.36
N GLN A 75 7.80 -1.77 -0.30
CA GLN A 75 7.74 -1.94 -1.75
C GLN A 75 7.82 -0.56 -2.42
N VAL A 76 8.87 -0.34 -3.19
CA VAL A 76 9.12 0.95 -3.87
C VAL A 76 8.48 0.95 -5.25
N VAL A 77 7.70 1.99 -5.54
CA VAL A 77 7.14 2.26 -6.87
C VAL A 77 7.60 3.65 -7.30
N GLU A 78 8.24 3.75 -8.47
CA GLU A 78 8.57 5.06 -9.04
C GLU A 78 7.30 5.74 -9.55
N ALA A 79 6.95 6.87 -8.95
CA ALA A 79 5.79 7.67 -9.35
C ALA A 79 6.21 8.78 -10.31
N ALA A 80 5.38 9.02 -11.32
CA ALA A 80 5.42 10.31 -12.02
C ALA A 80 5.13 11.43 -11.00
N GLN A 81 5.74 12.61 -11.20
CA GLN A 81 5.66 13.75 -10.26
C GLN A 81 4.21 14.18 -9.89
N MET A 82 3.23 13.80 -10.73
CA MET A 82 1.81 13.91 -10.43
C MET A 82 1.29 12.69 -9.68
N ASN A 83 0.81 12.91 -8.46
CA ASN A 83 0.11 11.90 -7.66
C ASN A 83 -1.37 11.86 -8.07
N PRO A 84 -1.90 10.77 -8.64
CA PRO A 84 -3.31 10.70 -9.00
C PRO A 84 -4.25 10.37 -7.82
N LEU A 85 -3.75 9.94 -6.64
CA LEU A 85 -4.62 9.23 -5.69
C LEU A 85 -4.63 9.65 -4.23
N GLY A 86 -3.82 10.63 -3.77
CA GLY A 86 -3.99 11.34 -2.48
C GLY A 86 -3.96 10.51 -1.17
N LEU A 87 -3.99 9.18 -1.25
CA LEU A 87 -4.18 8.23 -0.15
C LEU A 87 -2.96 7.33 0.07
N VAL A 88 -1.92 7.46 -0.77
CA VAL A 88 -0.78 6.55 -0.79
C VAL A 88 0.49 7.27 -0.35
N ARG A 89 1.28 6.61 0.52
CA ARG A 89 2.52 7.15 1.07
C ARG A 89 3.45 7.53 -0.08
N HIS A 90 3.75 8.81 -0.19
CA HIS A 90 4.52 9.37 -1.30
C HIS A 90 5.66 10.23 -0.77
N VAL A 91 6.88 9.88 -1.15
CA VAL A 91 8.10 10.58 -0.79
C VAL A 91 8.71 11.19 -2.03
N GLN A 92 9.15 12.44 -1.93
CA GLN A 92 9.90 13.12 -2.97
C GLN A 92 11.36 13.18 -2.58
N ILE A 93 12.26 12.71 -3.45
CA ILE A 93 13.70 12.75 -3.22
C ILE A 93 14.32 13.84 -4.10
N VAL A 94 14.96 14.79 -3.46
CA VAL A 94 15.61 15.94 -4.09
C VAL A 94 17.09 15.96 -3.71
N ASN A 95 17.96 16.41 -4.61
CA ASN A 95 19.38 16.61 -4.31
C ASN A 95 19.80 18.09 -4.28
N GLN A 96 18.82 18.98 -4.23
CA GLN A 96 18.97 20.42 -4.09
C GLN A 96 17.93 20.92 -3.08
N PRO A 97 18.26 21.94 -2.28
CA PRO A 97 17.33 22.51 -1.31
C PRO A 97 16.11 23.05 -2.05
N GLN A 98 14.92 22.62 -1.65
CA GLN A 98 13.68 23.14 -2.22
C GLN A 98 13.02 24.13 -1.27
N ALA A 99 12.63 25.27 -1.83
CA ALA A 99 11.91 26.29 -1.10
C ALA A 99 10.46 25.82 -0.86
N ARG A 100 10.25 25.11 0.26
CA ARG A 100 8.95 24.69 0.83
C ARG A 100 8.08 23.83 -0.08
N ASN A 101 8.08 22.52 0.18
CA ASN A 101 7.02 21.62 -0.29
C ASN A 101 6.12 21.19 0.87
N ALA A 102 4.82 21.09 0.59
CA ALA A 102 3.82 20.49 1.48
C ALA A 102 3.88 18.94 1.51
N ARG A 103 4.76 18.32 0.73
CA ARG A 103 4.94 16.86 0.63
C ARG A 103 6.14 16.42 1.45
N GLU A 104 6.10 15.20 2.00
CA GLU A 104 7.26 14.54 2.61
C GLU A 104 8.41 14.51 1.60
N THR A 105 9.38 15.39 1.81
CA THR A 105 10.51 15.62 0.90
C THR A 105 11.78 15.25 1.65
N ILE A 106 12.55 14.35 1.05
CA ILE A 106 13.86 13.93 1.53
C ILE A 106 14.91 14.69 0.73
N GLU A 107 15.61 15.57 1.43
CA GLU A 107 16.71 16.35 0.87
C GLU A 107 18.03 15.59 1.01
N LEU A 108 18.68 15.38 -0.12
CA LEU A 108 20.02 14.82 -0.22
C LEU A 108 21.00 15.92 -0.65
N PRO A 109 22.26 15.85 -0.22
CA PRO A 109 23.31 16.69 -0.79
C PRO A 109 23.52 16.38 -2.28
N TYR A 110 24.13 17.31 -3.01
CA TYR A 110 24.32 17.21 -4.46
C TYR A 110 25.04 15.92 -4.89
N VAL A 111 26.09 15.54 -4.16
CA VAL A 111 26.74 14.22 -4.23
C VAL A 111 26.57 13.54 -2.87
N PRO A 112 25.58 12.66 -2.71
CA PRO A 112 25.37 11.96 -1.46
C PRO A 112 26.33 10.79 -1.28
N SER A 113 26.79 10.57 -0.05
CA SER A 113 27.42 9.31 0.34
C SER A 113 26.35 8.27 0.65
N LYS A 114 26.69 6.99 0.51
CA LYS A 114 25.78 5.88 0.83
C LYS A 114 25.27 5.95 2.27
N GLU A 115 26.17 6.24 3.22
CA GLU A 115 25.84 6.40 4.64
C GLU A 115 24.81 7.50 4.86
N LYS A 116 24.94 8.63 4.13
CA LYS A 116 24.00 9.74 4.28
C LYS A 116 22.61 9.40 3.74
N ILE A 117 22.54 8.64 2.64
CA ILE A 117 21.27 8.14 2.10
C ILE A 117 20.62 7.20 3.13
N ASP A 118 21.41 6.31 3.73
CA ASP A 118 20.93 5.36 4.72
C ASP A 118 20.40 6.05 5.98
N GLU A 119 21.16 7.01 6.53
CA GLU A 119 20.75 7.80 7.70
C GLU A 119 19.41 8.51 7.49
N VAL A 120 19.26 9.20 6.35
CA VAL A 120 18.05 9.99 6.07
C VAL A 120 16.85 9.08 5.78
N LEU A 121 17.04 7.96 5.08
CA LEU A 121 15.98 6.99 4.83
C LEU A 121 15.60 6.19 6.08
N SER A 122 16.56 5.89 6.96
CA SER A 122 16.33 5.22 8.23
C SER A 122 15.49 6.10 9.15
N ALA A 123 15.86 7.38 9.30
CA ALA A 123 15.08 8.35 10.07
C ALA A 123 13.64 8.50 9.52
N PHE A 124 13.48 8.46 8.20
CA PHE A 124 12.15 8.46 7.58
C PHE A 124 11.34 7.19 7.89
N SER A 125 12.00 6.03 7.98
CA SER A 125 11.35 4.78 8.35
C SER A 125 10.99 4.70 9.84
N GLU A 126 11.78 5.34 10.70
CA GLU A 126 11.64 5.33 12.16
C GLU A 126 10.72 6.42 12.72
N SER A 127 10.55 7.56 12.05
CA SER A 127 9.59 8.61 12.47
C SER A 127 8.11 8.22 12.28
N ARG A 128 7.84 6.90 12.21
CA ARG A 128 6.54 6.29 11.96
C ARG A 128 5.89 5.73 13.22
#